data_AF-A0ABD0QND7-F1
#
_entry.id   AF-A0ABD0QND7-F1
#
_cell.length_a   1.000
_cell.length_b   1.000
_cell.length_c   1.000
_cell.angle_alpha   90.00
_cell.angle_beta   90.00
_cell.angle_gamma   90.00
#
_symmetry.space_group_name_H-M   'P 1'
#
loop_
_entity.id
_entity.type
_entity.pdbx_description
1 polymer ?
#
loop_
_entity_poly.entity_id
_entity_poly.type
_entity_poly.pdbx_seq_one_letter_code
_entity_poly.pdbx_strand_id
1 'polypeptide(L)' 'SGMCINAGWRCDGEYDCDDQSDEKNCSTSMCMADQFRCTSGRCVRLSWRCDGEDDCSDNSDEEGCEKT' A
#
# COMPACT_ATOMS: atom_id res chain seq x y z
N SER A 1 3.14 -17.33 20.41
CA SER A 1 4.15 -16.32 20.75
C SER A 1 3.49 -14.97 20.58
N GLY A 2 3.62 -14.03 21.50
CA GLY A 2 2.94 -12.73 21.41
C GLY A 2 3.88 -11.63 21.89
N MET A 3 4.67 -11.07 20.97
CA MET A 3 5.38 -9.82 21.23
C MET A 3 4.39 -8.66 21.11
N CYS A 4 4.46 -7.73 22.07
CA CYS A 4 3.72 -6.49 22.00
C CYS A 4 4.54 -5.50 21.17
N ILE A 5 4.23 -5.40 19.88
CA ILE A 5 4.74 -4.35 18.99
C ILE A 5 3.85 -3.10 19.08
N ASN A 6 4.34 -1.98 18.57
CA ASN A 6 3.53 -0.77 18.48
C ASN A 6 2.33 -1.00 17.55
N ALA A 7 1.17 -0.44 17.87
CA ALA A 7 0.01 -0.56 16.99
C ALA A 7 0.24 0.06 15.60
N GLY A 8 1.17 1.02 15.50
CA GLY A 8 1.61 1.62 14.24
C GLY A 8 2.57 0.75 13.43
N TRP A 9 3.11 -0.34 13.99
CA TRP A 9 3.99 -1.30 13.30
C TRP A 9 3.22 -2.51 12.77
N ARG A 10 1.90 -2.38 12.69
CA ARG A 10 1.05 -3.41 12.10
C ARG A 10 0.71 -2.95 10.70
N CYS A 11 1.09 -3.73 9.69
CA CYS A 11 0.94 -3.37 8.28
C CYS A 11 1.76 -2.15 7.84
N ASP A 12 2.94 -1.95 8.43
CA ASP A 12 3.84 -0.86 8.04
C ASP A 12 4.90 -1.33 7.02
N GLY A 13 4.88 -2.62 6.68
CA GLY A 13 5.73 -3.25 5.67
C GLY A 13 7.14 -3.56 6.12
N GLU A 14 7.45 -3.37 7.40
CA GLU A 14 8.59 -4.01 8.04
C GLU A 14 8.12 -5.26 8.78
N TYR A 15 9.04 -6.20 8.99
CA TYR A 15 8.75 -7.39 9.78
C TYR A 15 9.20 -7.13 11.21
N ASP A 16 8.34 -6.50 11.99
CA ASP A 16 8.54 -6.19 13.41
C ASP A 16 8.22 -7.38 14.33
N CYS A 17 7.34 -8.28 13.89
CA CYS A 17 7.11 -9.56 14.58
C CYS A 17 8.05 -10.65 14.05
N ASP A 18 8.65 -11.43 14.97
CA ASP A 18 9.44 -12.65 14.64
C ASP A 18 8.65 -13.67 13.80
N ASP A 19 7.34 -13.76 14.00
CA ASP A 19 6.44 -14.62 13.23
C ASP A 19 5.77 -13.90 12.06
N GLN A 20 6.18 -12.66 11.78
CA GLN A 20 5.68 -11.79 10.71
C GLN A 20 4.15 -11.63 10.76
N SER A 21 3.57 -11.76 11.96
CA SER A 21 2.12 -11.74 12.16
C SER A 21 1.53 -10.34 12.08
N ASP A 22 2.35 -9.33 12.29
CA ASP A 22 2.11 -7.91 12.07
C ASP A 22 1.78 -7.58 10.61
N GLU A 23 2.46 -8.24 9.68
CA GLU A 23 2.24 -8.11 8.23
C GLU A 23 1.27 -9.17 7.68
N LYS A 24 0.85 -10.14 8.50
CA LYS A 24 -0.11 -11.17 8.11
C LYS A 24 -1.53 -10.75 8.45
N ASN A 25 -2.45 -11.01 7.52
CA ASN A 25 -3.87 -10.64 7.67
C ASN A 25 -4.07 -9.13 7.86
N CYS A 26 -3.22 -8.34 7.21
CA CYS A 26 -3.59 -6.99 6.90
C CYS A 26 -4.80 -7.05 5.96
N SER A 27 -5.92 -6.47 6.35
CA SER A 27 -7.11 -6.42 5.48
C SER A 27 -6.67 -5.90 4.12
N THR A 28 -6.79 -6.76 3.10
CA THR A 28 -6.48 -6.53 1.67
C THR A 28 -7.13 -5.25 1.08
N SER A 29 -7.92 -4.55 1.87
CA SER A 29 -8.50 -3.22 1.59
C SER A 29 -7.56 -2.03 1.85
N MET A 30 -6.39 -2.23 2.44
CA MET A 30 -5.49 -1.13 2.82
C MET A 30 -4.11 -1.36 2.21
N CYS A 31 -3.89 -0.79 1.02
CA CYS A 31 -2.53 -0.34 0.70
C CYS A 31 -2.03 0.54 1.88
N MET A 32 -0.71 0.64 2.07
CA MET A 32 -0.16 1.53 3.11
C MET A 32 -0.76 2.94 3.00
N ALA A 33 -0.70 3.71 4.09
CA ALA A 33 -1.17 5.10 4.09
C ALA A 33 -0.56 5.93 2.93
N ASP A 34 0.70 5.65 2.58
CA ASP A 34 1.44 6.29 1.47
C ASP A 34 1.40 5.50 0.15
N GLN A 35 0.41 4.62 -0.02
CA GLN A 35 0.21 3.84 -1.24
C GLN A 35 -1.19 4.01 -1.81
N PHE A 36 -1.27 4.14 -3.13
CA PHE A 36 -2.50 4.17 -3.89
C PHE A 36 -2.86 2.74 -4.35
N ARG A 37 -4.15 2.42 -4.28
CA ARG A 37 -4.67 1.13 -4.73
C ARG A 37 -5.16 1.23 -6.16
N CYS A 38 -4.47 0.56 -7.07
CA CYS A 38 -4.87 0.38 -8.45
C CYS A 38 -6.17 -0.42 -8.55
N THR A 39 -6.89 -0.26 -9.67
CA THR A 39 -8.08 -1.06 -9.98
C THR A 39 -7.72 -2.54 -10.17
N SER A 40 -6.51 -2.84 -10.67
CA SER A 40 -5.92 -4.19 -10.68
C SER A 40 -5.76 -4.83 -9.29
N GLY A 41 -5.85 -4.04 -8.22
CA GLY A 41 -5.58 -4.47 -6.84
C GLY A 41 -4.11 -4.37 -6.43
N ARG A 42 -3.24 -3.90 -7.33
CA ARG A 42 -1.85 -3.55 -7.01
C ARG A 42 -1.82 -2.31 -6.11
N CYS A 43 -0.81 -2.24 -5.24
CA CYS A 43 -0.50 -1.02 -4.49
C CYS A 43 0.75 -0.38 -5.09
N VAL A 44 0.65 0.91 -5.39
CA VAL A 44 1.73 1.75 -5.90
C VAL A 44 1.96 2.90 -4.93
N ARG A 45 3.09 3.61 -4.99
CA ARG A 45 3.30 4.78 -4.11
C ARG A 45 2.24 5.84 -4.43
N LEU A 46 1.75 6.53 -3.40
CA LEU A 46 0.82 7.64 -3.60
C LEU A 46 1.42 8.73 -4.49
N SER A 47 2.75 8.88 -4.46
CA SER A 47 3.52 9.80 -5.30
C SER A 47 3.56 9.43 -6.79
N TRP A 48 3.24 8.19 -7.14
CA TRP A 48 3.14 7.72 -8.52
C TRP A 48 1.76 7.96 -9.13
N ARG A 49 0.78 8.36 -8.30
CA ARG A 49 -0.52 8.74 -8.82
C ARG A 49 -0.41 10.09 -9.55
N CYS A 50 -0.83 10.14 -10.81
CA CYS A 50 -0.78 11.32 -11.66
C CYS A 50 0.64 11.81 -11.97
N ASP A 51 1.63 10.92 -12.01
CA ASP A 51 3.02 11.27 -12.30
C ASP A 51 3.36 11.19 -13.80
N GLY A 52 2.46 10.64 -14.61
CA GLY A 52 2.60 10.52 -16.06
C GLY A 52 3.08 9.14 -16.54
N GLU A 53 3.37 8.20 -15.64
CA GLU A 53 3.76 6.83 -15.97
C GLU A 53 2.67 5.82 -15.55
N ASP A 54 2.62 4.66 -16.22
CA ASP A 54 1.71 3.57 -15.82
C ASP A 54 2.40 2.68 -14.78
N ASP A 55 2.28 3.02 -13.51
CA ASP A 55 2.77 2.17 -12.42
C ASP A 55 1.75 1.10 -12.05
N CYS A 56 0.46 1.34 -12.26
CA CYS A 56 -0.56 0.37 -11.94
C CYS A 56 -0.60 -0.84 -12.90
N SER A 57 -0.01 -0.75 -14.10
CA SER A 57 -0.11 -1.74 -15.20
C SER A 57 -1.52 -1.87 -15.81
N ASP A 58 -2.49 -1.20 -15.21
CA ASP A 58 -3.85 -0.97 -15.70
C ASP A 58 -4.17 0.53 -15.84
N ASN A 59 -3.16 1.41 -15.71
CA ASN A 59 -3.21 2.86 -15.84
C ASN A 59 -4.16 3.59 -14.89
N SER A 60 -4.67 2.91 -13.87
CA SER A 60 -5.67 3.45 -12.95
C SER A 60 -5.12 4.47 -11.94
N ASP A 61 -3.79 4.55 -11.80
CA ASP A 61 -3.06 5.65 -11.14
C ASP A 61 -3.06 6.95 -11.93
N GLU A 62 -3.14 6.88 -13.26
CA GLU A 62 -3.16 8.04 -14.17
C GLU A 62 -4.58 8.48 -14.55
N GLU A 63 -5.60 7.74 -14.12
CA GLU A 63 -7.00 8.07 -14.36
C GLU A 63 -7.51 9.20 -13.44
N GLY A 64 -8.22 10.18 -14.02
CA GLY A 64 -8.83 11.27 -13.26
C GLY A 64 -7.85 12.37 -12.81
N CYS A 65 -6.66 12.41 -13.38
CA CYS A 65 -5.68 13.47 -13.16
C CYS A 65 -6.06 14.71 -14.00
N GLU A 66 -6.54 15.77 -13.35
CA GLU A 66 -6.84 17.04 -14.02
C GLU A 66 -5.53 17.73 -14.42
N LYS A 67 -5.06 17.50 -15.65
CA LYS A 67 -3.93 18.24 -16.22
C LYS A 67 -4.43 19.62 -16.66
N THR A 68 -4.27 20.63 -15.80
CA THR A 68 -4.47 22.05 -16.18
C THR A 68 -3.22 22.61 -16.84
#